data_AF-A0A0W8E9H5-F1
#
_entry.id   AF-A0A0W8E9H5-F1
#
_cell.length_a   1.000
_cell.length_b   1.000
_cell.length_c   1.000
_cell.angle_alpha   90.00
_cell.angle_beta   90.00
_cell.angle_gamma   90.00
#
_symmetry.space_group_name_H-M   'P 1'
#
loop_
_entity.id
_entity.type
_entity.pdbx_description
1 polymer ?
#
loop_
_entity_poly.entity_id
_entity_poly.type
_entity_poly.pdbx_seq_one_letter_code
_entity_poly.pdbx_strand_id
1 'polypeptide(L)'
;MGKGLGVMRIEIHGAEKLSFREKQAVVLKESGKTTGEIAAMLDLSPSTVSTLLNRARSKGYEVVIVIPGSVLGIISGEDDADE
;
A
#
# COMPACT_ATOMS: atom_id res chain seq x y z
N MET A 1 23.00 3.74 -20.23
CA MET A 1 21.57 3.45 -19.99
C MET A 1 21.40 3.02 -18.55
N GLY A 2 20.77 3.85 -17.71
CA GLY A 2 20.42 3.42 -16.34
C GLY A 2 19.35 2.35 -16.41
N LYS A 3 19.65 1.12 -15.97
CA LYS A 3 18.62 0.11 -15.69
C LYS A 3 17.62 0.77 -14.75
N GLY A 4 16.38 0.96 -15.21
CA GLY A 4 15.31 1.46 -14.34
C GLY A 4 15.23 0.51 -13.16
N LEU A 5 15.49 1.01 -11.95
CA LEU A 5 15.12 0.30 -10.74
C LEU A 5 13.63 -0.01 -10.90
N GLY A 6 13.27 -1.30 -10.89
CA GLY A 6 11.88 -1.72 -10.99
C GLY A 6 11.04 -0.89 -10.02
N VAL A 7 9.99 -0.24 -10.53
CA VAL A 7 9.12 0.60 -9.71
C VAL A 7 8.55 -0.27 -8.58
N MET A 8 8.88 0.07 -7.34
CA MET A 8 8.37 -0.63 -6.16
C MET A 8 6.85 -0.49 -6.14
N ARG A 9 6.13 -1.61 -6.23
CA ARG A 9 4.67 -1.65 -6.20
C ARG A 9 4.20 -2.04 -4.80
N ILE A 10 3.42 -1.16 -4.18
CA ILE A 10 2.77 -1.40 -2.88
C ILE A 10 1.29 -1.64 -3.12
N GLU A 11 0.74 -2.68 -2.49
CA GLU A 11 -0.67 -3.03 -2.53
C GLU A 11 -1.25 -3.08 -1.12
N ILE A 12 -2.54 -2.75 -1.01
CA ILE A 12 -3.30 -2.87 0.23
C ILE A 12 -4.33 -4.00 0.03
N HIS A 13 -4.05 -5.15 0.63
CA HIS A 13 -4.96 -6.30 0.64
C HIS A 13 -6.01 -6.13 1.75
N GLY A 14 -7.20 -6.69 1.58
CA GLY A 14 -8.30 -6.50 2.52
C GLY A 14 -8.92 -5.10 2.49
N ALA A 15 -8.59 -4.29 1.45
CA ALA A 15 -9.11 -2.93 1.31
C ALA A 15 -10.65 -2.92 1.22
N GLU A 16 -11.29 -3.95 0.68
CA GLU A 16 -12.74 -4.10 0.60
C GLU A 16 -13.43 -4.08 1.98
N LYS A 17 -12.73 -4.45 3.04
CA LYS A 17 -13.24 -4.40 4.44
C LYS A 17 -13.23 -2.97 5.00
N LEU A 18 -12.46 -2.06 4.40
CA LEU A 18 -12.28 -0.69 4.83
C LEU A 18 -13.39 0.22 4.27
N SER A 19 -13.90 1.12 5.11
CA SER A 19 -14.71 2.25 4.68
C SER A 19 -13.88 3.22 3.83
N PHE A 20 -14.56 4.07 3.06
CA PHE A 20 -13.88 5.04 2.19
C PHE A 20 -12.86 5.92 2.94
N ARG A 21 -13.23 6.42 4.14
CA ARG A 21 -12.32 7.25 4.95
C ARG A 21 -11.15 6.46 5.54
N GLU A 22 -11.38 5.20 5.91
CA GLU A 22 -10.28 4.32 6.35
C GLU A 22 -9.31 4.06 5.20
N LYS A 23 -9.81 3.77 3.99
CA LYS A 23 -8.96 3.60 2.79
C LYS A 23 -8.08 4.82 2.55
N GLN A 24 -8.66 6.01 2.57
CA GLN A 24 -7.90 7.25 2.36
C GLN A 24 -6.81 7.45 3.43
N ALA A 25 -7.15 7.25 4.71
CA ALA A 25 -6.19 7.39 5.80
C ALA A 25 -5.05 6.36 5.70
N VAL A 26 -5.36 5.09 5.37
CA VAL A 26 -4.36 4.04 5.18
C VAL A 26 -3.46 4.36 3.98
N VAL A 27 -4.03 4.67 2.81
CA VAL A 27 -3.23 4.98 1.61
C VAL A 27 -2.23 6.10 1.88
N LEU A 28 -2.66 7.19 2.51
CA LEU A 28 -1.76 8.30 2.83
C LEU A 28 -0.70 7.88 3.86
N LYS A 29 -1.08 7.12 4.89
CA LYS A 29 -0.17 6.63 5.93
C LYS A 29 0.93 5.75 5.35
N GLU A 30 0.56 4.76 4.54
CA GLU A 30 1.49 3.81 3.92
C GLU A 30 2.31 4.47 2.79
N SER A 31 1.84 5.59 2.24
CA SER A 31 2.63 6.45 1.34
C SER A 31 3.61 7.37 2.09
N GLY A 32 3.77 7.21 3.41
CA GLY A 32 4.75 7.92 4.22
C GLY A 32 4.27 9.21 4.88
N LYS A 33 2.96 9.52 4.84
CA LYS A 33 2.43 10.74 5.46
C LYS A 33 2.27 10.59 6.98
N THR A 34 2.55 11.68 7.67
CA THR A 34 2.33 11.79 9.12
C THR A 34 0.84 11.98 9.44
N THR A 35 0.42 11.67 10.66
CA THR A 35 -0.97 11.87 11.11
C THR A 35 -1.44 13.32 10.95
N GLY A 36 -0.56 14.29 11.19
CA GLY A 36 -0.86 15.71 11.02
C GLY A 36 -1.08 16.11 9.55
N GLU A 37 -0.23 15.63 8.64
CA GLU A 37 -0.43 15.84 7.20
C GLU A 37 -1.73 15.19 6.70
N ILE A 38 -2.03 13.97 7.16
CA ILE A 38 -3.27 13.27 6.80
C ILE A 38 -4.49 14.04 7.32
N ALA A 39 -4.43 14.53 8.55
CA ALA A 39 -5.49 15.34 9.16
C ALA A 39 -5.76 16.59 8.32
N ALA A 40 -4.72 17.32 7.93
CA ALA A 40 -4.84 18.49 7.07
C ALA A 40 -5.38 18.16 5.67
N MET A 41 -4.91 17.07 5.04
CA MET A 41 -5.36 16.68 3.68
C MET A 41 -6.80 16.17 3.63
N LEU A 42 -7.28 15.53 4.70
CA LEU A 42 -8.63 14.95 4.74
C LEU A 42 -9.68 15.85 5.40
N ASP A 43 -9.26 17.03 5.88
CA ASP A 43 -10.03 17.97 6.69
C ASP A 43 -10.64 17.29 7.94
N LEU A 44 -9.76 16.66 8.73
CA LEU A 44 -10.11 15.90 9.93
C LEU A 44 -9.21 16.31 11.09
N SER A 45 -9.65 16.03 12.32
CA SER A 45 -8.77 16.14 13.48
C SER A 45 -7.73 14.99 13.51
N PRO A 46 -6.54 15.19 14.10
CA PRO A 46 -5.56 14.11 14.28
C PRO A 46 -6.09 12.91 15.08
N SER A 47 -7.02 13.13 16.02
CA SER A 47 -7.66 12.05 16.78
C SER A 47 -8.59 11.23 15.88
N THR A 48 -9.36 11.87 15.01
CA THR A 48 -10.20 11.17 14.02
C THR A 48 -9.37 10.30 13.09
N VAL A 49 -8.23 10.81 12.61
CA VAL A 49 -7.30 10.01 11.78
C VAL A 49 -6.78 8.81 12.55
N SER A 50 -6.38 8.99 13.81
CA SER A 50 -5.93 7.90 14.67
C SER A 50 -7.01 6.83 14.87
N THR A 51 -8.26 7.23 15.07
CA THR A 51 -9.41 6.32 15.15
C THR A 51 -9.65 5.56 13.84
N LEU A 52 -9.54 6.22 12.68
CA LEU A 52 -9.65 5.56 11.38
C LEU A 52 -8.56 4.51 11.18
N LEU A 53 -7.29 4.85 11.47
CA LEU A 53 -6.17 3.92 11.34
C LEU A 53 -6.29 2.72 12.30
N ASN A 54 -6.75 2.94 13.54
CA ASN A 54 -7.02 1.86 14.49
C ASN A 54 -8.11 0.91 13.99
N ARG A 55 -9.26 1.45 13.54
CA ARG A 55 -10.34 0.62 13.01
C ARG A 55 -9.92 -0.14 11.76
N ALA A 56 -9.17 0.49 10.87
CA ALA A 56 -8.62 -0.17 9.70
C ALA A 56 -7.74 -1.37 10.12
N ARG A 57 -6.79 -1.18 11.04
CA ARG A 57 -5.93 -2.26 11.56
C ARG A 57 -6.75 -3.42 12.14
N SER A 58 -7.79 -3.12 12.93
CA SER A 58 -8.66 -4.15 13.51
C SER A 58 -9.43 -4.97 12.48
N LYS A 59 -9.62 -4.45 11.26
CA LYS A 59 -10.25 -5.18 10.15
C LYS A 59 -9.29 -6.10 9.40
N GLY A 60 -7.99 -6.04 9.71
CA GLY A 60 -6.96 -6.91 9.15
C GLY A 60 -6.70 -6.67 7.67
N TYR A 61 -6.46 -5.41 7.29
CA TYR A 61 -5.84 -5.13 5.99
C TYR A 61 -4.34 -5.44 6.06
N GLU A 62 -3.73 -5.76 4.93
CA GLU A 62 -2.31 -6.07 4.83
C GLU A 62 -1.65 -5.15 3.81
N VAL A 63 -0.42 -4.72 4.09
CA VAL A 63 0.41 -3.96 3.16
C VAL A 63 1.40 -4.93 2.53
N VAL A 64 1.31 -5.09 1.22
CA VAL A 64 2.13 -6.05 0.47
C VAL A 64 3.03 -5.26 -0.49
N ILE A 65 4.30 -5.65 -0.56
CA ILE A 65 5.23 -5.14 -1.57
C ILE A 65 5.37 -6.23 -2.64
N VAL A 66 5.05 -5.88 -3.88
CA VAL A 66 5.24 -6.77 -5.03
C VAL A 66 6.63 -6.50 -5.62
N ILE A 67 7.52 -7.48 -5.50
CA ILE A 67 8.87 -7.42 -6.04
C ILE A 67 8.90 -8.34 -7.28
N PRO A 68 9.26 -7.82 -8.49
CA PRO A 68 9.41 -8.67 -9.66
C PRO A 68 10.47 -9.75 -9.42
N GLY A 69 10.20 -11.00 -9.82
CA GLY A 69 11.14 -12.12 -9.65
C GLY A 69 12.52 -11.85 -10.26
N SER A 70 12.55 -11.13 -11.40
CA SER A 70 13.78 -10.68 -12.06
C SER A 70 14.67 -9.79 -11.18
N VAL A 71 14.10 -9.01 -10.26
CA VAL A 71 14.86 -8.19 -9.28
C VAL A 71 15.50 -9.08 -8.21
N LEU A 72 14.85 -10.19 -7.87
CA LEU A 72 15.36 -11.17 -6.90
C LEU A 72 16.26 -12.24 -7.54
N GLY A 73 16.54 -12.15 -8.85
CA GLY A 73 17.27 -13.19 -9.58
C GLY A 73 16.51 -14.50 -9.69
N ILE A 74 15.19 -14.49 -9.42
CA ILE A 74 14.30 -15.63 -9.61
C ILE A 74 13.91 -15.64 -11.09
N ILE A 75 14.59 -16.48 -11.86
CA ILE A 75 14.21 -16.79 -13.23
C ILE A 75 13.10 -17.83 -13.13
N SER A 76 11.85 -17.41 -13.29
CA SER A 76 10.75 -18.35 -13.50
C SER A 76 11.00 -19.02 -14.84
N GLY A 77 11.21 -20.35 -14.85
CA GLY A 77 11.45 -21.13 -16.07
C GLY A 77 10.18 -21.32 -16.93
N GLU A 78 9.42 -20.26 -17.16
CA GLU A 78 8.15 -20.29 -17.91
C GLU A 78 8.08 -19.12 -18.91
N ASP A 79 9.15 -18.91 -19.67
CA ASP A 79 9.15 -18.08 -20.89
C ASP A 79 9.25 -18.95 -22.18
N ASP A 80 8.94 -20.25 -22.13
CA ASP A 80 8.92 -21.13 -23.32
C ASP A 80 7.70 -22.08 -23.30
N ALA A 81 6.49 -21.52 -23.36
CA ALA A 81 5.29 -22.28 -23.75
C ALA A 81 4.33 -21.40 -24.57
N ASP A 82 4.87 -20.72 -25.58
CA ASP A 82 4.11 -20.36 -26.78
C ASP A 82 4.45 -21.41 -27.86
N GLU A 83 3.63 -22.46 -27.94
CA GLU A 83 3.46 -23.30 -29.15
C GLU A 83 2.00 -23.20 -29.60
#